data_AF-F4LSN6-F1
#
_entry.id   AF-F4LSN6-F1
#
_cell.length_a   1.000
_cell.length_b   1.000
_cell.length_c   1.000
_cell.angle_alpha   90.00
_cell.angle_beta   90.00
_cell.angle_gamma   90.00
#
_symmetry.space_group_name_H-M   'P 1'
#
loop_
_entity.id
_entity.type
_entity.pdbx_description
1 polymer ?
#
loop_
_entity_poly.entity_id
_entity_poly.type
_entity_poly.pdbx_seq_one_letter_code
_entity_poly.pdbx_strand_id
1 'polypeptide(L)'
;MNTVFKKEIEDISASYDLLEDSLENLKNKILQEHIPDCSKNGQVEEIQNALQMFEKVKNHMNELANLKGSYKEIFGDYIIDNDQEEDNEEIEEENEKDIKDVADRTTWKKENENIRIETARPDGSSSYPNIIPIHIFEEIVRTIIDQFVRYNKDYIKTSTISSLLNDKIIQETNYKKSPKTLVYSVIKVLIKENILENKENYKRMYVLRESPEYILKWLESI
;
A
#
# COMPACT_ATOMS: atom_id res chain seq x y z
N MET A 1 4.81 4.92 -28.91
CA MET A 1 5.79 3.82 -28.97
C MET A 1 5.02 2.51 -28.85
N ASN A 2 5.49 1.44 -29.48
CA ASN A 2 4.80 0.14 -29.51
C ASN A 2 4.46 -0.30 -28.07
N THR A 3 3.24 -0.78 -27.81
CA THR A 3 2.79 -1.31 -26.50
C THR A 3 3.74 -2.38 -25.93
N VAL A 4 4.59 -2.93 -26.80
CA VAL A 4 5.65 -3.91 -26.54
C VAL A 4 6.64 -3.50 -25.44
N PHE A 5 6.91 -2.21 -25.22
CA PHE A 5 7.89 -1.77 -24.21
C PHE A 5 7.28 -0.98 -23.05
N LYS A 6 5.96 -0.75 -23.10
CA LYS A 6 5.28 0.12 -22.13
C LYS A 6 5.37 -0.46 -20.72
N LYS A 7 5.11 -1.77 -20.60
CA LYS A 7 5.17 -2.48 -19.33
C LYS A 7 6.58 -2.43 -18.73
N GLU A 8 7.61 -2.66 -19.53
CA GLU A 8 9.00 -2.61 -19.07
C GLU A 8 9.38 -1.20 -18.61
N ILE A 9 8.84 -0.15 -19.25
CA ILE A 9 9.05 1.24 -18.83
C ILE A 9 8.38 1.51 -17.47
N GLU A 10 7.16 1.03 -17.28
CA GLU A 10 6.42 1.15 -16.01
C GLU A 10 7.07 0.33 -14.89
N ASP A 11 7.52 -0.90 -15.17
CA ASP A 11 8.20 -1.78 -14.23
C ASP A 11 9.50 -1.12 -13.72
N ILE A 12 10.24 -0.44 -14.61
CA ILE A 12 11.43 0.34 -14.22
C ILE A 12 11.02 1.54 -13.35
N SER A 13 9.95 2.26 -13.71
CA SER A 13 9.43 3.37 -12.90
C SER A 13 9.04 2.91 -11.48
N ALA A 14 8.30 1.81 -11.37
CA ALA A 14 7.93 1.21 -10.09
C ALA A 14 9.15 0.73 -9.30
N SER A 15 10.18 0.24 -9.99
CA SER A 15 11.44 -0.17 -9.34
C SER A 15 12.18 1.02 -8.73
N TYR A 16 12.08 2.22 -9.32
CA TYR A 16 12.60 3.45 -8.70
C TYR A 16 11.85 3.79 -7.42
N ASP A 17 10.51 3.70 -7.42
CA ASP A 17 9.68 3.95 -6.22
C ASP A 17 10.02 2.95 -5.10
N LEU A 18 10.16 1.66 -5.44
CA LEU A 18 10.53 0.61 -4.48
C LEU A 18 11.93 0.83 -3.89
N LEU A 19 12.88 1.28 -4.70
CA LEU A 19 14.24 1.58 -4.24
C LEU A 19 14.25 2.83 -3.34
N GLU A 20 13.47 3.85 -3.69
CA GLU A 20 13.28 5.06 -2.89
C GLU A 20 12.71 4.71 -1.50
N ASP A 21 11.63 3.92 -1.47
CA ASP A 21 11.02 3.42 -0.24
C ASP A 21 12.03 2.60 0.60
N SER A 22 12.84 1.76 -0.05
CA SER A 22 13.84 0.93 0.64
C SER A 22 14.97 1.75 1.25
N LEU A 23 15.44 2.79 0.57
CA LEU A 23 16.45 3.71 1.10
C LEU A 23 15.90 4.55 2.26
N GLU A 24 14.66 5.02 2.15
CA GLU A 24 13.97 5.74 3.22
C GLU A 24 13.81 4.86 4.48
N ASN A 25 13.44 3.59 4.29
CA ASN A 25 13.35 2.61 5.37
C ASN A 25 14.71 2.38 6.04
N LEU A 26 15.79 2.25 5.27
CA LEU A 26 17.14 2.10 5.82
C LEU A 26 17.58 3.34 6.60
N LYS A 27 17.31 4.54 6.07
CA LYS A 27 17.56 5.82 6.73
C LYS A 27 16.85 5.89 8.09
N ASN A 28 15.58 5.52 8.12
CA ASN A 28 14.77 5.56 9.34
C ASN A 28 15.25 4.53 10.38
N LYS A 29 15.61 3.31 9.96
CA LYS A 29 16.22 2.32 10.86
C LYS A 29 17.52 2.82 11.49
N ILE A 30 18.39 3.47 10.71
CA ILE A 30 19.64 4.03 11.25
C ILE A 30 19.34 5.08 12.32
N LEU A 31 18.48 6.05 12.02
CA LEU A 31 18.22 7.19 12.91
C LEU A 31 17.35 6.86 14.12
N GLN A 32 16.31 6.04 13.95
CA GLN A 32 15.27 5.84 14.94
C GLN A 32 15.46 4.58 15.78
N GLU A 33 16.19 3.59 15.26
CA GLU A 33 16.42 2.31 15.96
C GLU A 33 17.90 2.18 16.36
N HIS A 34 18.81 2.17 15.38
CA HIS A 34 20.21 1.78 15.61
C HIS A 34 21.01 2.82 16.42
N ILE A 35 20.99 4.09 16.03
CA ILE A 35 21.70 5.15 16.77
C ILE A 35 21.20 5.26 18.23
N PRO A 36 19.88 5.27 18.50
CA PRO A 36 19.36 5.26 19.87
C PRO A 36 19.81 4.04 20.69
N ASP A 37 19.88 2.86 20.10
CA ASP A 37 20.37 1.66 20.78
C ASP A 37 21.86 1.76 21.12
N CYS A 38 22.69 2.15 20.15
CA CYS A 38 24.12 2.39 20.38
C CYS A 38 24.37 3.49 21.42
N SER A 39 23.52 4.54 21.45
CA SER A 39 23.59 5.62 22.43
C SER A 39 23.33 5.14 23.85
N LYS A 40 22.29 4.30 24.06
CA LYS A 40 22.01 3.68 25.37
C LYS A 40 23.17 2.82 25.86
N ASN A 41 23.87 2.16 24.93
CA ASN A 41 24.96 1.25 25.23
C ASN A 41 26.36 1.93 25.24
N GLY A 42 26.43 3.25 25.05
CA GLY A 42 27.69 4.00 25.07
C GLY A 42 28.63 3.68 23.90
N GLN A 43 28.13 3.13 22.81
CA GLN A 43 28.90 2.68 21.65
C GLN A 43 29.19 3.84 20.68
N VAL A 44 30.05 4.76 21.09
CA VAL A 44 30.33 6.02 20.35
C VAL A 44 30.87 5.78 18.94
N GLU A 45 31.73 4.76 18.75
CA GLU A 45 32.30 4.43 17.44
C GLU A 45 31.23 3.92 16.46
N GLU A 46 30.30 3.09 16.93
CA GLU A 46 29.18 2.61 16.13
C GLU A 46 28.23 3.74 15.72
N ILE A 47 28.00 4.72 16.61
CA ILE A 47 27.21 5.91 16.26
C ILE A 47 27.89 6.69 15.13
N GLN A 48 29.22 6.85 15.17
CA GLN A 48 29.95 7.53 14.10
C GLN A 48 29.87 6.77 12.77
N ASN A 49 30.01 5.45 12.80
CA ASN A 49 29.87 4.60 11.61
C ASN A 49 28.44 4.68 11.03
N ALA A 50 27.43 4.63 11.89
CA ALA A 50 26.03 4.76 11.52
C ALA A 50 25.73 6.11 10.87
N LEU A 51 26.28 7.21 11.41
CA LEU A 51 26.14 8.55 10.81
C LEU A 51 26.83 8.65 9.44
N GLN A 52 28.01 8.03 9.26
CA GLN A 52 28.65 7.98 7.94
C GLN A 52 27.82 7.18 6.94
N MET A 53 27.23 6.05 7.37
CA MET A 53 26.33 5.26 6.54
C MET A 53 25.07 6.05 6.18
N PHE A 54 24.49 6.78 7.13
CA PHE A 54 23.34 7.66 6.90
C PHE A 54 23.63 8.71 5.82
N GLU A 55 24.79 9.39 5.88
CA GLU A 55 25.16 10.36 4.83
C GLU A 55 25.34 9.70 3.46
N LYS A 56 25.90 8.48 3.40
CA LYS A 56 25.96 7.72 2.14
C LYS A 56 24.58 7.39 1.59
N VAL A 57 23.65 6.95 2.45
CA VAL A 57 22.25 6.66 2.07
C VAL A 57 21.57 7.91 1.53
N LYS A 58 21.72 9.06 2.21
CA LYS A 58 21.18 10.34 1.77
C LYS A 58 21.73 10.76 0.41
N ASN A 59 23.02 10.55 0.16
CA ASN A 59 23.62 10.81 -1.15
C ASN A 59 23.02 9.89 -2.23
N HIS A 60 22.84 8.60 -1.93
CA HIS A 60 22.20 7.67 -2.88
C HIS A 60 20.75 8.03 -3.15
N MET A 61 20.00 8.53 -2.17
CA MET A 61 18.63 9.03 -2.39
C MET A 61 18.61 10.23 -3.35
N ASN A 62 19.57 11.15 -3.22
CA ASN A 62 19.68 12.28 -4.15
C ASN A 62 20.05 11.82 -5.57
N GLU A 63 20.99 10.88 -5.69
CA GLU A 63 21.37 10.28 -6.97
C GLU A 63 20.18 9.55 -7.61
N LEU A 64 19.41 8.81 -6.82
CA LEU A 64 18.20 8.12 -7.25
C LEU A 64 17.14 9.11 -7.73
N ALA A 65 16.90 10.20 -7.00
CA ALA A 65 15.94 11.23 -7.37
C ALA A 65 16.33 11.87 -8.72
N ASN A 66 17.62 12.15 -8.93
CA ASN A 66 18.12 12.65 -10.21
C ASN A 66 17.93 11.62 -11.32
N LEU A 67 18.27 10.35 -11.07
CA LEU A 67 18.14 9.29 -12.05
C LEU A 67 16.68 9.03 -12.44
N LYS A 68 15.78 9.02 -11.46
CA LYS A 68 14.32 8.95 -11.64
C LYS A 68 13.80 10.16 -12.42
N GLY A 69 14.30 11.36 -12.13
CA GLY A 69 14.02 12.58 -12.87
C GLY A 69 14.42 12.46 -14.34
N SER A 70 15.66 12.07 -14.63
CA SER A 70 16.13 11.83 -16.01
C SER A 70 15.34 10.72 -16.71
N TYR A 71 14.96 9.67 -15.99
CA TYR A 71 14.10 8.62 -16.52
C TYR A 71 12.72 9.15 -16.91
N LYS A 72 12.11 9.98 -16.06
CA LYS A 72 10.84 10.67 -16.34
C LYS A 72 10.97 11.68 -17.49
N GLU A 73 12.11 12.34 -17.68
CA GLU A 73 12.30 13.21 -18.85
C GLU A 73 12.32 12.44 -20.16
N ILE A 74 12.93 11.24 -20.18
CA ILE A 74 13.05 10.42 -21.39
C ILE A 74 11.75 9.67 -21.69
N PHE A 75 11.11 9.15 -20.64
CA PHE A 75 9.98 8.23 -20.76
C PHE A 75 8.67 8.75 -20.19
N GLY A 76 8.63 9.96 -19.64
CA GLY A 76 7.46 10.53 -18.96
C GLY A 76 6.24 10.73 -19.86
N ASP A 77 6.43 10.91 -21.17
CA ASP A 77 5.31 10.94 -22.11
C ASP A 77 4.69 9.53 -22.33
N TYR A 78 5.39 8.48 -21.92
CA TYR A 78 4.96 7.07 -21.99
C TYR A 78 4.54 6.51 -20.63
N ILE A 79 5.04 7.11 -19.55
CA ILE A 79 4.59 6.90 -18.18
C ILE A 79 3.45 7.89 -17.99
N ILE A 80 2.22 7.46 -18.25
CA ILE A 80 1.08 8.30 -17.85
C ILE A 80 1.26 8.58 -16.36
N ASP A 81 1.24 9.86 -15.96
CA ASP A 81 1.21 10.22 -14.54
C ASP A 81 0.11 9.36 -13.92
N ASN A 82 0.52 8.39 -13.12
CA ASN A 82 -0.30 7.27 -12.67
C ASN A 82 -1.38 7.69 -11.65
N ASP A 83 -1.68 8.99 -11.56
CA ASP A 83 -2.96 9.46 -11.05
C ASP A 83 -4.10 9.19 -12.06
N GLN A 84 -3.79 8.86 -13.33
CA GLN A 84 -4.80 8.55 -14.36
C GLN A 84 -4.73 7.14 -14.97
N GLU A 85 -3.68 6.34 -14.74
CA GLU A 85 -3.56 4.97 -15.28
C GLU A 85 -3.73 3.83 -14.27
N GLU A 86 -4.20 4.13 -13.05
CA GLU A 86 -4.73 3.10 -12.16
C GLU A 86 -6.07 2.48 -12.64
N ASP A 87 -6.66 2.98 -13.73
CA ASP A 87 -8.01 2.67 -14.21
C ASP A 87 -8.10 1.57 -15.30
N ASN A 88 -6.99 1.03 -15.82
CA ASN A 88 -7.02 0.02 -16.90
C ASN A 88 -6.75 -1.44 -16.51
N GLU A 89 -6.60 -1.75 -15.22
CA GLU A 89 -6.81 -3.12 -14.74
C GLU A 89 -8.25 -3.22 -14.21
N GLU A 90 -9.05 -4.16 -14.75
CA GLU A 90 -10.47 -4.43 -14.48
C GLU A 90 -10.90 -4.42 -12.99
N ILE A 91 -10.87 -3.26 -12.37
CA ILE A 91 -11.52 -2.90 -11.14
C ILE A 91 -12.32 -1.67 -11.55
N GLU A 92 -13.61 -1.91 -11.86
CA GLU A 92 -14.59 -0.91 -12.35
C GLU A 92 -14.20 0.52 -11.89
N GLU A 93 -13.94 1.42 -12.85
CA GLU A 93 -13.52 2.82 -12.62
C GLU A 93 -14.53 3.55 -11.70
N GLU A 94 -14.32 3.46 -10.39
CA GLU A 94 -15.18 4.08 -9.37
C GLU A 94 -14.60 5.47 -9.03
N ASN A 95 -15.34 6.55 -9.32
CA ASN A 95 -14.96 7.93 -8.96
C ASN A 95 -15.07 8.19 -7.44
N GLU A 96 -14.58 9.33 -6.93
CA GLU A 96 -14.67 9.69 -5.50
C GLU A 96 -16.10 9.67 -4.92
N LYS A 97 -17.11 10.02 -5.73
CA LYS A 97 -18.53 9.86 -5.35
C LYS A 97 -18.95 8.40 -5.29
N ASP A 98 -18.38 7.57 -6.15
CA ASP A 98 -18.66 6.14 -6.22
C ASP A 98 -18.03 5.39 -5.04
N ILE A 99 -16.90 5.82 -4.47
CA ILE A 99 -16.27 5.08 -3.35
C ILE A 99 -17.11 5.12 -2.05
N LYS A 100 -17.76 6.26 -1.74
CA LYS A 100 -18.73 6.31 -0.61
C LYS A 100 -19.96 5.44 -0.90
N ASP A 101 -20.51 5.53 -2.11
CA ASP A 101 -21.58 4.66 -2.58
C ASP A 101 -21.18 3.16 -2.55
N VAL A 102 -19.91 2.87 -2.82
CA VAL A 102 -19.34 1.52 -2.80
C VAL A 102 -19.20 0.98 -1.39
N ALA A 103 -18.83 1.80 -0.40
CA ALA A 103 -18.83 1.40 0.99
C ALA A 103 -20.26 1.08 1.47
N ASP A 104 -21.25 1.87 1.03
CA ASP A 104 -22.67 1.63 1.31
C ASP A 104 -23.18 0.34 0.66
N ARG A 105 -22.78 0.08 -0.59
CA ARG A 105 -23.10 -1.14 -1.35
C ARG A 105 -22.27 -2.37 -0.97
N THR A 106 -21.22 -2.19 -0.16
CA THR A 106 -20.40 -3.29 0.34
C THR A 106 -21.03 -3.87 1.59
N THR A 107 -21.15 -5.18 1.63
CA THR A 107 -21.53 -5.97 2.80
C THR A 107 -20.44 -6.98 3.07
N TRP A 108 -20.21 -7.29 4.33
CA TRP A 108 -19.25 -8.30 4.70
C TRP A 108 -19.73 -9.08 5.92
N LYS A 109 -19.30 -10.33 6.03
CA LYS A 109 -19.60 -11.20 7.17
C LYS A 109 -18.52 -12.26 7.35
N LYS A 110 -18.34 -12.67 8.59
CA LYS A 110 -17.53 -13.85 8.94
C LYS A 110 -18.34 -15.13 8.66
N GLU A 111 -17.76 -16.03 7.88
CA GLU A 111 -18.28 -17.36 7.56
C GLU A 111 -17.20 -18.40 7.89
N ASN A 112 -17.30 -19.02 9.07
CA ASN A 112 -16.28 -19.94 9.61
C ASN A 112 -14.90 -19.26 9.70
N GLU A 113 -13.89 -19.83 9.05
CA GLU A 113 -12.50 -19.32 8.97
C GLU A 113 -12.29 -18.30 7.84
N ASN A 114 -13.37 -17.77 7.25
CA ASN A 114 -13.29 -16.82 6.13
C ASN A 114 -14.12 -15.57 6.38
N ILE A 115 -13.70 -14.47 5.75
CA ILE A 115 -14.46 -13.25 5.56
C ILE A 115 -15.03 -13.26 4.15
N ARG A 116 -16.35 -13.13 4.03
CA ARG A 116 -17.04 -12.96 2.76
C ARG A 116 -17.39 -11.49 2.57
N ILE A 117 -16.92 -10.91 1.48
CA ILE A 117 -17.14 -9.50 1.11
C ILE A 117 -17.91 -9.46 -0.22
N GLU A 118 -19.04 -8.76 -0.24
CA GLU A 118 -19.90 -8.59 -1.40
C GLU A 118 -20.14 -7.11 -1.64
N THR A 119 -19.79 -6.62 -2.83
CA THR A 119 -20.06 -5.24 -3.24
C THR A 119 -21.07 -5.28 -4.36
N ALA A 120 -22.34 -4.95 -4.08
CA ALA A 120 -23.37 -4.86 -5.12
C ALA A 120 -22.91 -3.89 -6.22
N ARG A 121 -23.27 -4.16 -7.49
CA ARG A 121 -23.00 -3.23 -8.59
C ARG A 121 -23.99 -2.07 -8.59
N PRO A 122 -23.64 -0.90 -9.18
CA PRO A 122 -24.55 0.25 -9.22
C PRO A 122 -25.84 -0.05 -9.99
N ASP A 123 -25.79 -0.97 -10.96
CA ASP A 123 -26.93 -1.41 -11.77
C ASP A 123 -27.78 -2.50 -11.08
N GLY A 124 -27.42 -2.93 -9.87
CA GLY A 124 -28.09 -4.01 -9.14
C GLY A 124 -27.83 -5.41 -9.67
N SER A 125 -26.92 -5.57 -10.64
CA SER A 125 -26.53 -6.89 -11.14
C SER A 125 -25.65 -7.65 -10.12
N SER A 126 -25.63 -8.98 -10.24
CA SER A 126 -24.99 -9.85 -9.25
C SER A 126 -23.50 -9.54 -9.08
N SER A 127 -23.08 -9.30 -7.85
CA SER A 127 -21.67 -9.21 -7.49
C SER A 127 -21.12 -10.57 -7.10
N TYR A 128 -19.90 -10.89 -7.55
CA TYR A 128 -19.21 -12.08 -7.06
C TYR A 128 -18.63 -11.80 -5.67
N PRO A 129 -18.91 -12.64 -4.65
CA PRO A 129 -18.29 -12.51 -3.35
C PRO A 129 -16.79 -12.76 -3.42
N ASN A 130 -16.02 -11.93 -2.71
CA ASN A 130 -14.64 -12.24 -2.37
C ASN A 130 -14.62 -13.00 -1.04
N ILE A 131 -14.10 -14.22 -1.06
CA ILE A 131 -13.95 -15.06 0.14
C ILE A 131 -12.47 -15.07 0.49
N ILE A 132 -12.14 -14.57 1.68
CA ILE A 132 -10.78 -14.32 2.13
C ILE A 132 -10.58 -15.05 3.46
N PRO A 133 -9.55 -15.90 3.62
CA PRO A 133 -9.23 -16.47 4.92
C PRO A 133 -9.00 -15.40 5.98
N ILE A 134 -9.48 -15.59 7.21
CA ILE A 134 -9.39 -14.58 8.28
C ILE A 134 -7.95 -14.14 8.51
N HIS A 135 -6.99 -15.07 8.55
CA HIS A 135 -5.57 -14.75 8.74
C HIS A 135 -5.02 -13.81 7.66
N ILE A 136 -5.49 -13.93 6.41
CA ILE A 136 -5.08 -13.02 5.32
C ILE A 136 -5.76 -11.66 5.45
N PHE A 137 -7.03 -11.65 5.83
CA PHE A 137 -7.74 -10.41 6.13
C PHE A 137 -7.01 -9.63 7.24
N GLU A 138 -6.69 -10.29 8.34
CA GLU A 138 -5.93 -9.72 9.45
C GLU A 138 -4.56 -9.21 9.03
N GLU A 139 -3.83 -10.00 8.23
CA GLU A 139 -2.51 -9.61 7.74
C GLU A 139 -2.57 -8.32 6.89
N ILE A 140 -3.58 -8.19 6.04
CA ILE A 140 -3.78 -6.99 5.23
C ILE A 140 -4.06 -5.78 6.13
N VAL A 141 -4.96 -5.91 7.10
CA VAL A 141 -5.27 -4.83 8.05
C VAL A 141 -4.04 -4.44 8.86
N ARG A 142 -3.27 -5.41 9.37
CA ARG A 142 -2.04 -5.16 10.12
C ARG A 142 -0.98 -4.48 9.25
N THR A 143 -0.82 -4.90 8.00
CA THR A 143 0.12 -4.29 7.05
C THR A 143 -0.26 -2.84 6.76
N ILE A 144 -1.56 -2.55 6.64
CA ILE A 144 -2.09 -1.19 6.51
C ILE A 144 -1.71 -0.36 7.74
N ILE A 145 -1.99 -0.85 8.96
CA ILE A 145 -1.68 -0.15 10.21
C ILE A 145 -0.17 0.12 10.32
N ASP A 146 0.67 -0.85 9.98
CA ASP A 146 2.13 -0.73 10.02
C ASP A 146 2.63 0.44 9.16
N GLN A 147 1.99 0.71 8.00
CA GLN A 147 2.35 1.89 7.18
C GLN A 147 2.23 3.20 7.96
N PHE A 148 1.24 3.32 8.84
CA PHE A 148 1.04 4.52 9.63
C PHE A 148 1.88 4.52 10.91
N VAL A 149 1.91 3.41 11.65
CA VAL A 149 2.56 3.34 12.97
C VAL A 149 4.07 3.21 12.85
N ARG A 150 4.53 2.26 12.04
CA ARG A 150 5.95 1.90 11.94
C ARG A 150 6.68 2.77 10.93
N TYR A 151 6.03 3.04 9.80
CA TYR A 151 6.64 3.79 8.69
C TYR A 151 6.25 5.27 8.67
N ASN A 152 5.44 5.72 9.64
CA ASN A 152 5.02 7.11 9.81
C ASN A 152 4.51 7.75 8.50
N LYS A 153 3.79 6.98 7.68
CA LYS A 153 3.18 7.47 6.45
C LYS A 153 1.90 8.24 6.78
N ASP A 154 1.68 9.36 6.09
CA ASP A 154 0.45 10.13 6.21
C ASP A 154 -0.73 9.49 5.44
N TYR A 155 -0.43 8.60 4.49
CA TYR A 155 -1.42 7.92 3.65
C TYR A 155 -0.86 6.63 3.06
N ILE A 156 -1.76 5.78 2.55
CA ILE A 156 -1.41 4.54 1.85
C ILE A 156 -2.06 4.47 0.47
N LYS A 157 -1.48 3.68 -0.44
CA LYS A 157 -2.10 3.30 -1.72
C LYS A 157 -2.44 1.81 -1.73
N THR A 158 -3.49 1.43 -2.43
CA THR A 158 -3.85 -0.01 -2.64
C THR A 158 -2.68 -0.79 -3.23
N SER A 159 -1.98 -0.20 -4.21
CA SER A 159 -0.84 -0.79 -4.91
C SER A 159 0.33 -1.10 -3.98
N THR A 160 0.63 -0.20 -3.04
CA THR A 160 1.69 -0.40 -2.03
C THR A 160 1.39 -1.63 -1.17
N ILE A 161 0.18 -1.75 -0.64
CA ILE A 161 -0.20 -2.89 0.22
C ILE A 161 -0.23 -4.19 -0.59
N SER A 162 -0.76 -4.15 -1.81
CA SER A 162 -0.75 -5.30 -2.73
C SER A 162 0.65 -5.80 -3.05
N SER A 163 1.61 -4.89 -3.24
CA SER A 163 3.00 -5.25 -3.51
C SER A 163 3.64 -5.94 -2.31
N LEU A 164 3.44 -5.39 -1.10
CA LEU A 164 3.99 -5.93 0.15
C LEU A 164 3.48 -7.34 0.47
N LEU A 165 2.24 -7.66 0.09
CA LEU A 165 1.59 -8.93 0.41
C LEU A 165 1.43 -9.86 -0.78
N ASN A 166 1.99 -9.52 -1.95
CA ASN A 166 1.78 -10.25 -3.20
C ASN A 166 2.06 -11.75 -3.05
N ASP A 167 3.27 -12.10 -2.59
CA ASP A 167 3.71 -13.48 -2.46
C ASP A 167 2.90 -14.24 -1.41
N LYS A 168 2.61 -13.59 -0.29
CA LYS A 168 1.84 -14.20 0.82
C LYS A 168 0.40 -14.50 0.40
N ILE A 169 -0.27 -13.55 -0.25
CA ILE A 169 -1.63 -13.75 -0.78
C ILE A 169 -1.63 -14.88 -1.80
N ILE A 170 -0.68 -14.91 -2.75
CA ILE A 170 -0.62 -15.96 -3.77
C ILE A 170 -0.38 -17.36 -3.16
N GLN A 171 0.46 -17.46 -2.13
CA GLN A 171 0.84 -18.74 -1.53
C GLN A 171 -0.21 -19.29 -0.57
N GLU A 172 -0.83 -18.42 0.24
CA GLU A 172 -1.72 -18.81 1.32
C GLU A 172 -3.20 -18.76 0.91
N THR A 173 -3.50 -18.28 -0.29
CA THR A 173 -4.86 -18.29 -0.83
C THR A 173 -4.92 -19.04 -2.16
N ASN A 174 -6.04 -19.73 -2.42
CA ASN A 174 -6.38 -20.25 -3.76
C ASN A 174 -6.95 -19.13 -4.67
N TYR A 175 -6.60 -17.87 -4.41
CA TYR A 175 -7.23 -16.73 -5.06
C TYR A 175 -6.75 -16.62 -6.50
N LYS A 176 -7.70 -16.69 -7.44
CA LYS A 176 -7.41 -16.75 -8.89
C LYS A 176 -7.24 -15.38 -9.54
N LYS A 177 -7.59 -14.30 -8.83
CA LYS A 177 -7.48 -12.92 -9.31
C LYS A 177 -6.23 -12.25 -8.76
N SER A 178 -5.92 -11.05 -9.27
CA SER A 178 -4.81 -10.24 -8.77
C SER A 178 -4.95 -10.00 -7.26
N PRO A 179 -3.87 -10.16 -6.45
CA PRO A 179 -3.86 -9.79 -5.03
C PRO A 179 -4.37 -8.37 -4.75
N LYS A 180 -4.20 -7.45 -5.71
CA LYS A 180 -4.71 -6.08 -5.67
C LYS A 180 -6.23 -6.03 -5.48
N THR A 181 -6.98 -6.93 -6.13
CA THR A 181 -8.45 -7.01 -5.99
C THR A 181 -8.86 -7.43 -4.58
N LEU A 182 -8.10 -8.35 -3.97
CA LEU A 182 -8.34 -8.83 -2.61
C LEU A 182 -8.05 -7.69 -1.62
N VAL A 183 -6.91 -7.03 -1.75
CA VAL A 183 -6.54 -5.87 -0.94
C VAL A 183 -7.58 -4.75 -1.06
N TYR A 184 -8.03 -4.43 -2.28
CA TYR A 184 -9.06 -3.41 -2.48
C TYR A 184 -10.38 -3.78 -1.79
N SER A 185 -10.75 -5.07 -1.79
CA SER A 185 -11.95 -5.54 -1.10
C SER A 185 -11.84 -5.35 0.42
N VAL A 186 -10.67 -5.58 1.00
CA VAL A 186 -10.42 -5.30 2.43
C VAL A 186 -10.49 -3.80 2.71
N ILE A 187 -9.93 -2.96 1.83
CA ILE A 187 -10.02 -1.50 1.96
C ILE A 187 -11.49 -1.03 1.92
N LYS A 188 -12.35 -1.60 1.07
CA LYS A 188 -13.79 -1.29 1.06
C LYS A 188 -14.46 -1.57 2.41
N VAL A 189 -14.08 -2.66 3.07
CA VAL A 189 -14.56 -2.98 4.43
C VAL A 189 -14.07 -1.93 5.43
N LEU A 190 -12.79 -1.56 5.39
CA LEU A 190 -12.25 -0.55 6.30
C LEU A 190 -12.89 0.83 6.11
N ILE A 191 -13.24 1.21 4.88
CA ILE A 191 -13.99 2.45 4.61
C ILE A 191 -15.41 2.34 5.18
N LYS A 192 -16.08 1.20 4.98
CA LYS A 192 -17.42 0.94 5.52
C LYS A 192 -17.49 1.04 7.04
N GLU A 193 -16.49 0.50 7.72
CA GLU A 193 -16.37 0.54 9.18
C GLU A 193 -15.80 1.87 9.70
N ASN A 194 -15.70 2.89 8.85
CA ASN A 194 -15.19 4.23 9.16
C ASN A 194 -13.75 4.23 9.70
N ILE A 195 -12.94 3.20 9.38
CA ILE A 195 -11.54 3.07 9.79
C ILE A 195 -10.63 3.85 8.83
N LEU A 196 -10.89 3.75 7.52
CA LEU A 196 -10.18 4.50 6.48
C LEU A 196 -11.11 5.51 5.82
N GLU A 197 -10.53 6.59 5.33
CA GLU A 197 -11.18 7.48 4.36
C GLU A 197 -10.24 7.79 3.19
N ASN A 198 -10.81 8.21 2.07
CA ASN A 198 -10.01 8.72 0.95
C ASN A 198 -9.31 10.02 1.36
N LYS A 199 -8.06 10.16 0.94
CA LYS A 199 -7.34 11.42 1.01
C LYS A 199 -8.00 12.42 0.06
N GLU A 200 -8.27 13.62 0.57
CA GLU A 200 -8.95 14.66 -0.19
C GLU A 200 -8.21 14.99 -1.49
N ASN A 201 -8.93 14.97 -2.63
CA ASN A 201 -8.41 15.22 -3.99
C ASN A 201 -7.51 14.12 -4.56
N TYR A 202 -7.35 12.98 -3.89
CA TYR A 202 -6.51 11.87 -4.37
C TYR A 202 -7.29 10.57 -4.43
N LYS A 203 -7.45 10.04 -5.66
CA LYS A 203 -8.05 8.72 -5.87
C LYS A 203 -7.18 7.63 -5.24
N ARG A 204 -7.83 6.66 -4.59
CA ARG A 204 -7.21 5.41 -4.11
C ARG A 204 -6.00 5.61 -3.17
N MET A 205 -5.96 6.77 -2.52
CA MET A 205 -5.07 7.07 -1.42
C MET A 205 -5.91 7.17 -0.15
N TYR A 206 -5.50 6.47 0.91
CA TYR A 206 -6.31 6.35 2.11
C TYR A 206 -5.55 6.85 3.34
N VAL A 207 -6.29 7.49 4.23
CA VAL A 207 -5.80 7.96 5.54
C VAL A 207 -6.59 7.30 6.66
N LEU A 208 -5.98 7.17 7.84
CA LEU A 208 -6.66 6.66 9.02
C LEU A 208 -7.66 7.70 9.56
N ARG A 209 -8.88 7.24 9.87
CA ARG A 209 -9.82 8.02 10.69
C ARG A 209 -9.76 7.65 12.17
N GLU A 210 -9.40 6.40 12.44
CA GLU A 210 -9.39 5.82 13.78
C GLU A 210 -7.96 5.56 14.26
N SER A 211 -7.78 5.55 15.58
CA SER A 211 -6.48 5.23 16.19
C SER A 211 -6.04 3.79 15.88
N PRO A 212 -4.74 3.52 15.66
CA PRO A 212 -4.22 2.17 15.49
C PRO A 212 -4.69 1.18 16.57
N GLU A 213 -4.76 1.62 17.83
CA GLU A 213 -5.22 0.80 18.96
C GLU A 213 -6.70 0.40 18.84
N TYR A 214 -7.54 1.30 18.34
CA TYR A 214 -8.94 0.99 18.05
C TYR A 214 -9.05 -0.06 16.97
N ILE A 215 -8.29 0.10 15.88
CA ILE A 215 -8.36 -0.80 14.72
C ILE A 215 -7.90 -2.21 15.11
N LEU A 216 -6.84 -2.32 15.93
CA LEU A 216 -6.38 -3.62 16.43
C LEU A 216 -7.43 -4.32 17.31
N LYS A 217 -8.12 -3.58 18.18
CA LYS A 217 -9.22 -4.13 18.99
C LYS A 217 -10.43 -4.51 18.15
N TRP A 218 -10.76 -3.71 17.15
CA TRP A 218 -11.81 -4.04 16.19
C TRP A 218 -11.47 -5.34 15.46
N LEU A 219 -10.22 -5.51 15.03
CA LEU A 219 -9.76 -6.72 14.35
C LEU A 219 -9.91 -7.98 15.24
N GLU A 220 -9.61 -7.88 16.53
CA GLU A 220 -9.81 -8.96 17.51
C GLU A 220 -11.27 -9.35 17.74
N SER A 221 -12.21 -8.44 17.42
CA SER A 221 -13.65 -8.66 17.60
C SER A 221 -14.34 -9.36 16.42
N ILE A 222 -13.60 -9.59 15.33
CA ILE A 222 -14.08 -10.25 14.10
C ILE A 222 -14.09 -11.77 14.29
#